data_AF-A0A8H5HNH8-F1
#
_entry.id   AF-A0A8H5HNH8-F1
#
_cell.length_a   1.000
_cell.length_b   1.000
_cell.length_c   1.000
_cell.angle_alpha   90.00
_cell.angle_beta   90.00
_cell.angle_gamma   90.00
#
_symmetry.space_group_name_H-M   'P 1'
#
loop_
_entity.id
_entity.type
_entity.pdbx_description
1 polymer ?
#
loop_
_entity_poly.entity_id
_entity_poly.type
_entity_poly.pdbx_seq_one_letter_code
_entity_poly.pdbx_strand_id
1 'polypeptide(L)'
;MLLKFTTADMLNTSLIDVSSGERAYDIITIMVPPASEDKADANEALSSEEDAPPRERRHTCVRDSSGNRLVSISWDGRQPDINILDEKVGGLTDLFGSTTVRFMPKILAIPTRFDTEYIWTATPDSLTLFDYDSETTKGTFYQNVIRVPASFKSKPKDPTPSSSLSSSPISLSPPFLPFSPSSASLSSSASYGQSSSSFNTSSSLSPPTHTETPKSSFIPTHLPGVGNNYLEFCQHPLAHDVEIIVSFLMMEILRRGRFVLTPYTFEKPKMWQLKEARDLVLRRIRRYTV
;
A
#
# COMPACT_ATOMS: atom_id res chain seq x y z
N MET A 1 -2.20 11.41 -2.73
CA MET A 1 -3.55 11.08 -2.21
C MET A 1 -3.40 10.26 -0.94
N LEU A 2 -4.29 10.48 0.03
CA LEU A 2 -4.35 9.69 1.25
C LEU A 2 -5.80 9.22 1.44
N LEU A 3 -6.03 7.93 1.25
CA LEU A 3 -7.35 7.31 1.32
C LEU A 3 -7.49 6.53 2.63
N LYS A 4 -8.59 6.75 3.35
CA LYS A 4 -8.96 6.03 4.56
C LYS A 4 -10.00 4.96 4.23
N PHE A 5 -9.78 3.74 4.71
CA PHE A 5 -10.77 2.66 4.65
C PHE A 5 -11.82 2.85 5.74
N THR A 6 -13.11 2.78 5.40
CA THR A 6 -14.20 2.87 6.39
C THR A 6 -14.40 1.58 7.17
N THR A 7 -13.91 0.45 6.64
CA THR A 7 -14.06 -0.89 7.23
C THR A 7 -12.73 -1.65 7.19
N ALA A 8 -12.61 -2.70 8.00
CA ALA A 8 -11.45 -3.59 7.97
C ALA A 8 -11.47 -4.55 6.76
N ASP A 9 -12.65 -4.83 6.21
CA ASP A 9 -12.82 -5.63 5.00
C ASP A 9 -12.60 -4.78 3.76
N MET A 10 -11.39 -4.83 3.20
CA MET A 10 -10.98 -4.00 2.06
C MET A 10 -11.78 -4.27 0.78
N LEU A 11 -12.49 -5.40 0.71
CA LEU A 11 -13.32 -5.76 -0.45
C LEU A 11 -14.80 -5.33 -0.27
N ASN A 12 -15.14 -4.79 0.91
CA ASN A 12 -16.44 -4.22 1.25
C ASN A 12 -16.22 -2.95 2.09
N THR A 13 -15.71 -1.90 1.43
CA THR A 13 -15.25 -0.68 2.08
C THR A 13 -15.52 0.54 1.21
N SER A 14 -15.59 1.71 1.83
CA SER A 14 -15.50 2.99 1.12
C SER A 14 -14.13 3.60 1.39
N LEU A 15 -13.56 4.21 0.37
CA LEU A 15 -12.32 4.97 0.46
C LEU A 15 -12.66 6.45 0.59
N ILE A 16 -12.38 7.02 1.76
CA ILE A 16 -12.57 8.45 2.04
C ILE A 16 -11.25 9.17 1.78
N ASP A 17 -11.25 10.19 0.93
CA ASP A 17 -10.11 11.07 0.81
C ASP A 17 -9.97 11.90 2.10
N VAL A 18 -8.84 11.74 2.77
CA VAL A 18 -8.60 12.36 4.08
C VAL A 18 -8.51 13.88 3.99
N SER A 19 -8.17 14.43 2.81
CA SER A 19 -8.04 15.88 2.63
C SER A 19 -9.39 16.58 2.48
N SER A 20 -10.28 16.02 1.66
CA SER A 20 -11.64 16.54 1.44
C SER A 20 -12.65 16.04 2.48
N GLY A 21 -12.40 14.89 3.09
CA GLY A 21 -13.38 14.17 3.90
C GLY A 21 -14.49 13.51 3.07
N GLU A 22 -14.42 13.61 1.75
CA GLU A 22 -15.41 13.05 0.83
C GLU A 22 -15.09 11.61 0.46
N ARG A 23 -16.13 10.88 0.10
CA ARG A 23 -16.00 9.51 -0.40
C ARG A 23 -15.48 9.54 -1.82
N ALA A 24 -14.25 9.08 -2.01
CA ALA A 24 -13.61 9.00 -3.32
C ALA A 24 -14.05 7.75 -4.09
N TYR A 25 -14.11 6.59 -3.42
CA TYR A 25 -14.45 5.31 -4.05
C TYR A 25 -15.28 4.41 -3.14
N ASP A 26 -16.07 3.53 -3.75
CA ASP A 26 -16.75 2.40 -3.08
C ASP A 26 -16.27 1.08 -3.65
N ILE A 27 -15.82 0.17 -2.79
CA ILE A 27 -15.42 -1.20 -3.13
C ILE A 27 -16.46 -2.15 -2.53
N ILE A 28 -17.17 -2.86 -3.38
CA ILE A 28 -18.29 -3.71 -2.97
C ILE A 28 -18.11 -5.09 -3.57
N THR A 29 -18.20 -6.13 -2.76
CA THR A 29 -18.19 -7.52 -3.21
C THR A 29 -19.53 -8.17 -2.96
N ILE A 30 -20.15 -8.70 -4.01
CA ILE A 30 -21.42 -9.41 -3.96
C ILE A 30 -21.26 -10.86 -4.39
N MET A 31 -22.08 -11.74 -3.81
CA MET A 31 -22.24 -13.10 -4.29
C MET A 31 -23.18 -13.06 -5.50
N VAL A 32 -22.74 -13.62 -6.61
CA VAL A 32 -23.53 -13.73 -7.83
C VAL A 32 -24.09 -15.15 -7.86
N PRO A 33 -25.42 -15.32 -7.83
CA PRO A 33 -26.04 -16.62 -8.04
C PRO A 33 -25.50 -17.23 -9.34
N PRO A 34 -25.31 -18.57 -9.41
CA PRO A 34 -25.02 -19.21 -10.68
C PRO A 34 -26.11 -18.75 -11.65
N ALA A 35 -25.71 -18.16 -12.78
CA ALA A 35 -26.68 -17.82 -13.81
C ALA A 35 -27.46 -19.11 -14.08
N SER A 36 -28.79 -19.07 -13.92
CA SER A 36 -29.61 -20.11 -14.52
C SER A 36 -29.28 -19.99 -15.99
N GLU A 37 -28.43 -20.88 -16.49
CA GLU A 37 -28.22 -21.03 -17.90
C GLU A 37 -29.61 -21.36 -18.44
N ASP A 38 -30.30 -20.32 -18.91
CA ASP A 38 -31.52 -20.47 -19.66
C ASP A 38 -31.07 -21.26 -20.88
N LYS A 39 -31.27 -22.58 -20.78
CA LYS A 39 -30.96 -23.58 -21.79
C LYS A 39 -31.79 -23.22 -23.01
N ALA A 40 -31.30 -22.27 -23.79
CA ALA A 40 -31.76 -21.99 -25.13
C ALA A 40 -31.28 -23.16 -26.00
N ASP A 41 -32.09 -24.22 -25.97
CA ASP A 41 -32.32 -25.23 -26.99
C ASP A 41 -31.15 -25.66 -27.90
N ALA A 42 -30.84 -26.95 -27.74
CA ALA A 42 -30.53 -27.93 -28.79
C ALA A 42 -29.20 -27.80 -29.57
N ASN A 43 -28.17 -28.54 -29.13
CA ASN A 43 -27.90 -29.87 -29.68
C ASN A 43 -26.77 -30.58 -28.93
N GLU A 44 -27.01 -31.85 -28.63
CA GLU A 44 -26.20 -32.75 -27.81
C GLU A 44 -24.79 -32.97 -28.37
N ALA A 45 -23.77 -32.74 -27.54
CA ALA A 45 -22.59 -33.57 -27.51
C ALA A 45 -22.35 -33.96 -26.06
N LEU A 46 -22.59 -35.24 -25.74
CA LEU A 46 -22.36 -35.83 -24.42
C LEU A 46 -20.89 -35.68 -24.02
N SER A 47 -20.53 -34.63 -23.29
CA SER A 47 -19.36 -34.65 -22.41
C SER A 47 -19.83 -34.95 -21.01
N SER A 48 -19.53 -36.17 -20.54
CA SER A 48 -19.78 -36.67 -19.19
C SER A 48 -18.88 -35.97 -18.16
N GLU A 49 -19.08 -34.67 -17.96
CA GLU A 49 -18.58 -33.97 -16.77
C GLU A 49 -19.65 -34.06 -15.68
N GLU A 50 -19.39 -34.96 -14.73
CA GLU A 50 -20.18 -35.24 -13.54
C GLU A 50 -20.51 -33.97 -12.74
N ASP A 51 -21.80 -33.76 -12.51
CA ASP A 51 -22.53 -33.29 -11.31
C ASP A 51 -21.75 -32.52 -10.22
N ALA A 52 -20.87 -31.59 -10.61
CA ALA A 52 -20.25 -30.68 -9.66
C ALA A 52 -21.31 -29.67 -9.18
N PRO A 53 -21.50 -29.50 -7.85
CA PRO A 53 -22.47 -28.53 -7.36
C PRO A 53 -22.12 -27.13 -7.89
N PRO A 54 -23.14 -26.31 -8.26
CA PRO A 54 -22.92 -25.00 -8.83
C PRO A 54 -22.03 -24.17 -7.91
N ARG A 55 -20.88 -23.75 -8.43
CA ARG A 55 -19.90 -22.98 -7.66
C ARG A 55 -20.42 -21.56 -7.47
N GLU A 56 -20.49 -21.14 -6.22
CA GLU A 56 -20.85 -19.76 -5.87
C GLU A 56 -19.78 -18.81 -6.42
N ARG A 57 -20.18 -17.88 -7.30
CA ARG A 57 -19.26 -16.90 -7.91
C ARG A 57 -19.31 -15.60 -7.14
N ARG A 58 -18.17 -14.90 -7.05
CA ARG A 58 -18.12 -13.57 -6.44
C ARG A 58 -17.83 -12.52 -7.48
N HIS A 59 -18.34 -11.32 -7.25
CA HIS A 59 -18.08 -10.17 -8.08
C HIS A 59 -17.72 -8.98 -7.20
N THR A 60 -16.54 -8.41 -7.41
CA THR A 60 -16.11 -7.17 -6.76
C THR A 60 -16.18 -6.02 -7.76
N CYS A 61 -16.74 -4.90 -7.33
CA CYS A 61 -16.89 -3.69 -8.12
C CYS A 61 -16.23 -2.52 -7.38
N VAL A 62 -15.46 -1.69 -8.11
CA VAL A 62 -15.02 -0.38 -7.62
C VAL A 62 -15.82 0.70 -8.32
N ARG A 63 -16.43 1.60 -7.58
CA ARG A 63 -17.21 2.74 -8.09
C ARG A 63 -16.59 4.05 -7.65
N ASP A 64 -16.75 5.08 -8.47
CA ASP A 64 -16.40 6.45 -8.09
C ASP A 64 -17.44 7.06 -7.12
N SER A 65 -17.22 8.32 -6.75
CA SER A 65 -18.14 9.10 -5.90
C SER A 65 -19.53 9.31 -6.53
N SER A 66 -19.63 9.27 -7.86
CA SER A 66 -20.88 9.42 -8.63
C SER A 66 -21.64 8.10 -8.80
N GLY A 67 -21.03 6.97 -8.41
CA GLY A 67 -21.59 5.62 -8.55
C GLY A 67 -21.28 4.95 -9.88
N ASN A 68 -20.47 5.56 -10.75
CA ASN A 68 -20.02 4.94 -12.00
C ASN A 68 -19.07 3.78 -11.67
N ARG A 69 -19.27 2.65 -12.33
CA ARG A 69 -18.39 1.49 -12.18
C ARG A 69 -17.09 1.73 -12.94
N LEU A 70 -15.99 1.80 -12.20
CA LEU A 70 -14.65 1.93 -12.76
C LEU A 70 -13.93 0.59 -12.88
N VAL A 71 -14.24 -0.39 -12.03
CA VAL A 71 -13.58 -1.70 -12.06
C VAL A 71 -14.60 -2.79 -11.78
N SER A 72 -14.39 -3.93 -12.45
CA SER A 72 -15.15 -5.15 -12.27
C SER A 72 -14.18 -6.33 -12.15
N ILE A 73 -14.25 -7.07 -11.05
CA ILE A 73 -13.46 -8.28 -10.79
C ILE A 73 -14.40 -9.45 -10.59
N SER A 74 -14.38 -10.40 -11.52
CA SER A 74 -15.08 -11.66 -11.38
C SER A 74 -14.15 -12.69 -10.75
N TRP A 75 -14.61 -13.37 -9.70
CA TRP A 75 -13.81 -14.36 -8.99
C TRP A 75 -14.28 -15.76 -9.32
N ASP A 76 -13.41 -16.56 -9.97
CA ASP A 76 -13.56 -18.01 -10.08
C ASP A 76 -12.51 -18.69 -9.21
N GLY A 77 -12.90 -18.98 -7.96
CA GLY A 77 -11.99 -19.49 -6.95
C GLY A 77 -10.87 -18.50 -6.61
N ARG A 78 -9.63 -18.80 -7.04
CA ARG A 78 -8.43 -17.96 -6.83
C ARG A 78 -7.99 -17.20 -8.07
N GLN A 79 -8.70 -17.36 -9.19
CA GLN A 79 -8.38 -16.72 -10.45
C GLN A 79 -9.34 -15.53 -10.64
N PRO A 80 -8.87 -14.29 -10.45
CA PRO A 80 -9.66 -13.12 -10.79
C PRO A 80 -9.64 -12.89 -12.31
N ASP A 81 -10.77 -12.49 -12.89
CA ASP A 81 -10.86 -11.87 -14.21
C ASP A 81 -11.20 -10.39 -14.02
N ILE A 82 -10.28 -9.51 -14.43
CA ILE A 82 -10.24 -8.10 -14.05
C ILE A 82 -10.50 -7.24 -15.28
N ASN A 83 -11.49 -6.34 -15.16
CA ASN A 83 -11.74 -5.26 -16.12
C ASN A 83 -11.55 -3.92 -15.41
N ILE A 84 -10.74 -3.04 -15.98
CA ILE A 84 -10.49 -1.68 -15.50
C ILE A 84 -11.00 -0.72 -16.56
N LEU A 85 -11.96 0.13 -16.19
CA LEU A 85 -12.73 0.98 -17.08
C LEU A 85 -13.34 0.12 -18.21
N ASP A 86 -13.01 0.41 -19.45
CA ASP A 86 -13.43 -0.33 -20.64
C ASP A 86 -12.38 -1.34 -21.13
N GLU A 87 -11.26 -1.48 -20.41
CA GLU A 87 -10.16 -2.38 -20.75
C GLU A 87 -10.32 -3.72 -20.02
N LYS A 88 -10.32 -4.83 -20.78
CA LYS A 88 -10.17 -6.16 -20.20
C LYS A 88 -8.69 -6.42 -19.90
N VAL A 89 -8.33 -6.37 -18.63
CA VAL A 89 -6.96 -6.64 -18.17
C VAL A 89 -6.71 -8.14 -18.14
N GLY A 90 -7.67 -8.93 -17.65
CA GLY A 90 -7.52 -10.39 -17.53
C GLY A 90 -7.11 -10.82 -16.13
N GLY A 91 -6.10 -11.68 -16.02
CA GLY A 91 -5.69 -12.29 -14.76
C GLY A 91 -4.71 -11.46 -13.93
N LEU A 92 -4.17 -12.07 -12.87
CA LEU A 92 -3.09 -11.46 -12.07
C LEU A 92 -1.80 -11.24 -12.88
N THR A 93 -1.47 -12.15 -13.80
CA THR A 93 -0.28 -12.01 -14.67
C THR A 93 -0.36 -10.77 -15.54
N ASP A 94 -1.55 -10.47 -16.03
CA ASP A 94 -1.80 -9.35 -16.94
C ASP A 94 -1.88 -8.03 -16.17
N LEU A 95 -2.48 -8.04 -14.98
CA LEU A 95 -2.54 -6.87 -14.09
C LEU A 95 -1.15 -6.36 -13.68
N PHE A 96 -0.18 -7.26 -13.50
CA PHE A 96 1.18 -6.90 -13.12
C PHE A 96 2.16 -6.84 -14.30
N GLY A 97 1.69 -7.13 -15.53
CA GLY A 97 2.52 -7.08 -16.74
C GLY A 97 3.76 -7.97 -16.69
N SER A 98 3.80 -8.93 -15.75
CA SER A 98 5.00 -9.71 -15.46
C SER A 98 4.62 -11.13 -15.09
N THR A 99 5.20 -12.08 -15.80
CA THR A 99 5.25 -13.48 -15.39
C THR A 99 6.31 -13.71 -14.30
N THR A 100 7.19 -12.73 -14.08
CA THR A 100 8.31 -12.82 -13.14
C THR A 100 7.95 -12.23 -11.80
N VAL A 101 7.48 -13.09 -10.90
CA VAL A 101 7.33 -12.75 -9.48
C VAL A 101 8.63 -13.09 -8.76
N ARG A 102 9.31 -12.08 -8.21
CA ARG A 102 10.53 -12.31 -7.42
C ARG A 102 10.15 -12.65 -5.99
N PHE A 103 10.20 -13.95 -5.67
CA PHE A 103 10.03 -14.44 -4.31
C PHE A 103 11.36 -14.47 -3.58
N MET A 104 11.56 -13.54 -2.65
CA MET A 104 12.63 -13.61 -1.67
C MET A 104 12.08 -14.20 -0.35
N PRO A 105 12.94 -14.69 0.57
CA PRO A 105 12.46 -15.35 1.80
C PRO A 105 11.49 -14.50 2.64
N LYS A 106 11.70 -13.18 2.66
CA LYS A 106 10.92 -12.22 3.48
C LYS A 106 10.20 -11.13 2.68
N ILE A 107 10.37 -11.14 1.36
CA ILE A 107 9.91 -10.06 0.48
C ILE A 107 9.23 -10.67 -0.73
N LEU A 108 8.06 -10.13 -1.06
CA LEU A 108 7.37 -10.33 -2.33
C LEU A 108 7.52 -9.05 -3.14
N ALA A 109 8.17 -9.12 -4.30
CA ALA A 109 8.35 -7.98 -5.19
C ALA A 109 7.73 -8.28 -6.55
N ILE A 110 6.81 -7.41 -7.00
CA ILE A 110 6.08 -7.56 -8.25
C ILE A 110 6.06 -6.19 -8.97
N PRO A 111 6.62 -6.09 -10.20
CA PRO A 111 6.51 -4.89 -11.02
C PRO A 111 5.05 -4.54 -11.33
N THR A 112 4.75 -3.27 -11.55
CA THR A 112 3.44 -2.86 -12.04
C THR A 112 3.34 -3.01 -13.56
N ARG A 113 2.12 -3.14 -14.11
CA ARG A 113 1.94 -3.17 -15.57
C ARG A 113 2.12 -1.81 -16.24
N PHE A 114 1.79 -0.73 -15.51
CA PHE A 114 1.75 0.61 -16.09
C PHE A 114 3.12 1.28 -16.16
N ASP A 115 4.06 0.86 -15.30
CA ASP A 115 5.44 1.32 -15.29
C ASP A 115 6.36 0.25 -14.70
N THR A 116 7.39 -0.15 -15.46
CA THR A 116 8.32 -1.20 -15.04
C THR A 116 9.25 -0.77 -13.91
N GLU A 117 9.46 0.54 -13.75
CA GLU A 117 10.28 1.11 -12.68
C GLU A 117 9.52 1.21 -11.36
N TYR A 118 8.19 1.01 -11.40
CA TYR A 118 7.33 0.95 -10.22
C TYR A 118 7.17 -0.51 -9.79
N ILE A 119 7.62 -0.80 -8.57
CA ILE A 119 7.57 -2.14 -8.00
C ILE A 119 6.80 -2.14 -6.69
N TRP A 120 5.77 -2.98 -6.62
CA TRP A 120 5.12 -3.31 -5.36
C TRP A 120 6.03 -4.23 -4.55
N THR A 121 6.37 -3.78 -3.34
CA THR A 121 7.17 -4.53 -2.38
C THR A 121 6.33 -4.83 -1.15
N ALA A 122 6.21 -6.12 -0.82
CA ALA A 122 5.40 -6.60 0.29
C ALA A 122 6.24 -7.45 1.26
N THR A 123 6.10 -7.17 2.55
CA THR A 123 6.65 -7.95 3.66
C THR A 123 5.49 -8.43 4.56
N PRO A 124 5.74 -9.22 5.62
CA PRO A 124 4.70 -9.54 6.60
C PRO A 124 4.04 -8.31 7.23
N ASP A 125 4.77 -7.20 7.34
CA ASP A 125 4.38 -6.04 8.13
C ASP A 125 4.13 -4.78 7.29
N SER A 126 4.55 -4.76 6.01
CA SER A 126 4.45 -3.60 5.14
C SER A 126 4.07 -3.95 3.70
N LEU A 127 3.44 -3.00 3.02
CA LEU A 127 3.19 -3.02 1.59
C LEU A 127 3.42 -1.61 1.03
N THR A 128 4.37 -1.47 0.11
CA THR A 128 4.83 -0.19 -0.44
C THR A 128 4.98 -0.27 -1.95
N LEU A 129 4.72 0.84 -2.64
CA LEU A 129 5.01 1.05 -4.06
C LEU A 129 6.28 1.88 -4.17
N PHE A 130 7.34 1.30 -4.73
CA PHE A 130 8.66 1.91 -4.85
C PHE A 130 8.95 2.27 -6.31
N ASP A 131 9.46 3.48 -6.54
CA ASP A 131 9.91 3.98 -7.85
C ASP A 131 11.44 3.92 -7.89
N TYR A 132 11.98 3.09 -8.78
CA TYR A 132 13.42 2.86 -8.91
C TYR A 132 14.17 4.03 -9.52
N ASP A 133 13.57 4.82 -10.41
CA ASP A 133 14.24 5.95 -11.05
C ASP A 133 14.52 7.08 -10.06
N SER A 134 13.56 7.33 -9.17
CA SER A 134 13.71 8.37 -8.15
C SER A 134 14.21 7.86 -6.80
N GLU A 135 14.35 6.55 -6.63
CA GLU A 135 14.63 5.88 -5.36
C GLU A 135 13.68 6.30 -4.22
N THR A 136 12.42 6.60 -4.55
CA THR A 136 11.42 7.05 -3.57
C THR A 136 10.24 6.10 -3.45
N THR A 137 9.68 6.04 -2.23
CA THR A 137 8.41 5.36 -2.00
C THR A 137 7.27 6.25 -2.48
N LYS A 138 6.55 5.80 -3.51
CA LYS A 138 5.40 6.51 -4.10
C LYS A 138 4.07 6.08 -3.52
N GLY A 139 4.01 4.95 -2.82
CA GLY A 139 2.81 4.52 -2.12
C GLY A 139 3.10 3.66 -0.90
N THR A 140 2.24 3.73 0.12
CA THR A 140 2.39 2.98 1.37
C THR A 140 1.02 2.63 1.93
N PHE A 141 0.89 1.38 2.37
CA PHE A 141 -0.26 0.91 3.13
C PHE A 141 0.03 0.95 4.63
N TYR A 142 -0.79 1.71 5.36
CA TYR A 142 -0.73 1.79 6.81
C TYR A 142 -1.88 0.99 7.41
N GLN A 143 -1.55 -0.10 8.10
CA GLN A 143 -2.53 -0.99 8.71
C GLN A 143 -2.74 -0.66 10.19
N ASN A 144 -4.00 -0.56 10.61
CA ASN A 144 -4.39 -0.36 12.01
C ASN A 144 -3.64 0.79 12.71
N VAL A 145 -3.61 1.96 12.09
CA VAL A 145 -2.91 3.15 12.61
C VAL A 145 -3.89 4.26 13.02
N ILE A 146 -3.45 5.12 13.94
CA ILE A 146 -4.11 6.39 14.25
C ILE A 146 -3.34 7.48 13.52
N ARG A 147 -4.04 8.29 12.72
CA ARG A 147 -3.46 9.47 12.09
C ARG A 147 -3.44 10.61 13.09
N VAL A 148 -2.26 11.17 13.35
CA VAL A 148 -2.11 12.41 14.09
C VAL A 148 -2.13 13.53 13.06
N PRO A 149 -3.17 14.40 13.04
CA PRO A 149 -3.16 15.54 12.15
C PRO A 149 -1.90 16.36 12.46
N ALA A 150 -1.17 16.76 11.41
CA ALA A 150 0.02 17.58 11.56
C ALA A 150 -0.36 18.77 12.45
N SER A 151 0.29 18.87 13.61
CA SER A 151 -0.02 19.91 14.58
C SER A 151 0.02 21.24 13.85
N PHE A 152 -1.05 22.03 13.98
CA PHE A 152 -1.05 23.40 13.53
C PHE A 152 0.16 24.05 14.17
N LYS A 153 1.25 24.22 13.40
CA LYS A 153 2.41 24.96 13.84
C LYS A 153 1.85 26.30 14.24
N SER A 154 1.72 26.51 15.55
CA SER A 154 1.25 27.78 16.09
C SER A 154 2.16 28.81 15.46
N LYS A 155 1.56 29.75 14.73
CA LYS A 155 2.29 30.87 14.14
C LYS A 155 3.26 31.36 15.21
N PRO A 156 4.57 31.42 14.92
CA PRO A 156 5.51 32.00 15.87
C PRO A 156 4.94 33.38 16.21
N LYS A 157 4.57 33.54 17.48
CA LYS A 157 4.01 34.77 18.02
C LYS A 157 5.00 35.85 17.65
N ASP A 158 4.57 36.83 16.84
CA ASP A 158 5.43 37.91 16.37
C ASP A 158 6.25 38.45 17.55
N PRO A 159 7.57 38.63 17.40
CA PRO A 159 8.38 39.22 18.44
C PRO A 159 7.85 40.63 18.71
N THR A 160 7.12 40.76 19.80
CA THR A 160 6.76 42.06 20.38
C THR A 160 8.06 42.89 20.44
N PRO A 161 8.11 44.11 19.87
CA PRO A 161 9.30 44.94 19.93
C PRO A 161 9.56 45.28 21.40
N SER A 162 10.56 44.65 22.01
CA SER A 162 11.08 45.03 23.31
C SER A 162 11.86 46.34 23.14
N SER A 163 11.33 47.39 23.77
CA SER A 163 12.06 48.61 24.03
C SER A 163 13.34 48.28 24.79
N SER A 164 14.45 48.69 24.21
CA SER A 164 15.81 48.65 24.74
C SER A 164 15.94 49.29 26.11
N LEU A 165 16.46 48.54 27.09
CA LEU A 165 17.30 49.10 28.14
C LEU A 165 18.53 48.20 28.31
N SER A 166 19.68 48.82 28.05
CA SER A 166 21.01 48.26 28.07
C SER A 166 21.52 48.06 29.49
N SER A 167 22.07 46.88 29.77
CA SER A 167 23.14 46.74 30.77
C SER A 167 24.02 45.53 30.46
N SER A 168 25.30 45.82 30.30
CA SER A 168 26.42 45.00 29.86
C SER A 168 26.90 43.98 30.93
N PRO A 169 27.92 43.14 30.64
CA PRO A 169 28.01 41.76 31.09
C PRO A 169 28.92 41.52 32.29
N ILE A 170 28.73 40.39 32.97
CA ILE A 170 29.77 39.78 33.82
C ILE A 170 30.01 38.34 33.35
N SER A 171 31.22 38.14 32.85
CA SER A 171 31.83 36.87 32.45
C SER A 171 32.42 36.18 33.67
N LEU A 172 32.01 34.94 33.94
CA LEU A 172 32.76 34.02 34.80
C LEU A 172 32.66 32.59 34.23
N SER A 173 33.78 32.12 33.71
CA SER A 173 34.08 30.75 33.30
C SER A 173 34.60 29.90 34.47
N PRO A 174 34.29 28.60 34.53
CA PRO A 174 35.16 27.60 35.15
C PRO A 174 35.49 26.41 34.22
N PRO A 175 36.43 25.52 34.61
CA PRO A 175 37.44 25.00 33.70
C PRO A 175 37.22 23.59 33.16
N PHE A 176 37.98 23.33 32.09
CA PHE A 176 38.42 22.05 31.54
C PHE A 176 38.63 20.92 32.57
N LEU A 177 38.25 19.69 32.18
CA LEU A 177 39.15 18.52 32.23
C LEU A 177 38.83 17.50 31.10
N PRO A 178 39.80 16.69 30.67
CA PRO A 178 39.76 15.87 29.46
C PRO A 178 39.48 14.39 29.74
N PHE A 179 38.86 13.67 28.80
CA PHE A 179 39.05 12.22 28.66
C PHE A 179 38.93 11.78 27.20
N SER A 180 39.93 11.00 26.78
CA SER A 180 40.18 10.47 25.44
C SER A 180 39.52 9.07 25.26
N PRO A 181 39.90 8.24 24.25
CA PRO A 181 39.09 7.97 23.07
C PRO A 181 38.72 6.47 22.93
N SER A 182 37.96 6.10 21.89
CA SER A 182 38.16 4.92 21.01
C SER A 182 36.86 4.50 20.30
N SER A 183 36.83 4.50 18.98
CA SER A 183 36.89 3.25 18.17
C SER A 183 36.32 3.42 16.73
N ALA A 184 37.16 3.00 15.79
CA ALA A 184 36.88 2.30 14.54
C ALA A 184 35.93 2.90 13.48
N SER A 185 36.54 3.63 12.54
CA SER A 185 36.05 3.77 11.16
C SER A 185 36.73 2.73 10.25
N LEU A 186 35.94 1.90 9.56
CA LEU A 186 36.42 1.05 8.46
C LEU A 186 36.01 1.68 7.13
N SER A 187 37.01 2.14 6.41
CA SER A 187 36.98 2.55 5.01
C SER A 187 37.15 1.34 4.10
N SER A 188 36.39 1.28 3.01
CA SER A 188 36.70 0.42 1.86
C SER A 188 36.48 1.20 0.57
N SER A 189 37.60 1.53 -0.06
CA SER A 189 37.71 2.19 -1.34
C SER A 189 37.66 1.15 -2.45
N ALA A 190 36.88 1.40 -3.50
CA ALA A 190 37.09 0.79 -4.81
C ALA A 190 36.92 1.89 -5.87
N SER A 191 38.06 2.34 -6.39
CA SER A 191 38.22 3.29 -7.48
C SER A 191 38.32 2.54 -8.81
N TYR A 192 37.54 2.92 -9.82
CA TYR A 192 37.89 2.71 -11.23
C TYR A 192 37.30 3.81 -12.11
N GLY A 193 38.17 4.42 -12.93
CA GLY A 193 37.84 4.86 -14.29
C GLY A 193 37.16 6.22 -14.48
N GLN A 194 37.93 7.31 -14.37
CA GLN A 194 37.58 8.57 -15.04
C GLN A 194 37.81 8.46 -16.55
N SER A 195 36.83 8.84 -17.34
CA SER A 195 37.06 9.37 -18.70
C SER A 195 36.17 10.59 -18.90
N SER A 196 36.84 11.71 -19.18
CA SER A 196 36.30 13.06 -19.28
C SER A 196 35.69 13.30 -20.66
N SER A 197 34.46 13.81 -20.69
CA SER A 197 33.96 14.58 -21.84
C SER A 197 33.21 15.81 -21.33
N SER A 198 33.67 16.96 -21.81
CA SER A 198 33.23 18.29 -21.45
C SER A 198 32.11 18.72 -22.38
N PHE A 199 30.92 19.02 -21.85
CA PHE A 199 29.88 19.71 -22.62
C PHE A 199 29.12 20.75 -21.78
N ASN A 200 29.28 22.00 -22.24
CA ASN A 200 28.36 23.13 -22.27
C ASN A 200 27.45 23.42 -21.06
N THR A 201 27.81 24.50 -20.38
CA THR A 201 27.03 25.24 -19.40
C THR A 201 25.94 26.05 -20.11
N SER A 202 24.69 25.59 -20.05
CA SER A 202 23.51 26.41 -20.31
C SER A 202 22.82 26.73 -18.99
N SER A 203 22.66 28.02 -18.72
CA SER A 203 21.97 28.65 -17.59
C SER A 203 20.64 27.97 -17.26
N SER A 204 20.59 27.30 -16.11
CA SER A 204 19.41 26.62 -15.57
C SER A 204 18.48 27.63 -14.89
N LEU A 205 17.28 27.76 -15.43
CA LEU A 205 16.14 28.32 -14.71
C LEU A 205 15.77 27.31 -13.61
N SER A 206 15.92 27.72 -12.35
CA SER A 206 15.58 26.91 -11.19
C SER A 206 14.11 26.46 -11.32
N PRO A 207 13.82 25.15 -11.41
CA PRO A 207 12.44 24.68 -11.45
C PRO A 207 11.72 25.07 -10.15
N PRO A 208 10.40 25.31 -10.20
CA PRO A 208 9.62 25.69 -9.03
C PRO A 208 9.81 24.63 -7.94
N THR A 209 10.29 25.08 -6.78
CA THR A 209 10.47 24.25 -5.59
C THR A 209 9.15 23.58 -5.24
N HIS A 210 9.09 22.26 -5.39
CA HIS A 210 7.94 21.45 -5.00
C HIS A 210 7.54 21.79 -3.56
N THR A 211 6.34 22.34 -3.40
CA THR A 211 5.70 22.50 -2.08
C THR A 211 5.49 21.11 -1.51
N GLU A 212 6.40 20.68 -0.63
CA GLU A 212 6.26 19.45 0.14
C GLU A 212 4.95 19.52 0.92
N THR A 213 3.97 18.70 0.52
CA THR A 213 2.75 18.54 1.29
C THR A 213 3.13 17.99 2.67
N PRO A 214 2.58 18.56 3.77
CA PRO A 214 2.96 18.15 5.12
C PRO A 214 2.71 16.65 5.31
N LYS A 215 3.80 15.91 5.56
CA LYS A 215 3.76 14.47 5.77
C LYS A 215 2.88 14.16 6.98
N SER A 216 1.83 13.38 6.79
CA SER A 216 0.97 12.94 7.89
C SER A 216 1.76 12.02 8.81
N SER A 217 1.56 12.15 10.13
CA SER A 217 2.15 11.25 11.11
C SER A 217 1.16 10.15 11.47
N PHE A 218 1.63 8.90 11.54
CA PHE A 218 0.83 7.74 11.88
C PHE A 218 1.41 7.04 13.10
N ILE A 219 0.55 6.71 14.07
CA ILE A 219 0.90 5.94 15.25
C ILE A 219 0.31 4.53 15.08
N PRO A 220 1.14 3.47 15.00
CA PRO A 220 0.63 2.12 14.92
C PRO A 220 -0.13 1.75 16.20
N THR A 221 -1.25 1.05 16.04
CA THR A 221 -1.99 0.51 17.19
C THR A 221 -1.84 -1.00 17.23
N HIS A 222 -1.57 -1.54 18.43
CA HIS A 222 -1.43 -2.98 18.64
C HIS A 222 -2.78 -3.67 18.89
N LEU A 223 -3.84 -2.89 19.14
CA LEU A 223 -5.18 -3.38 19.40
C LEU A 223 -5.97 -3.39 18.08
N PRO A 224 -6.44 -4.57 17.61
CA PRO A 224 -7.26 -4.66 16.41
C PRO A 224 -8.53 -3.82 16.54
N GLY A 225 -8.83 -3.01 15.52
CA GLY A 225 -10.05 -2.20 15.45
C GLY A 225 -9.98 -0.83 16.15
N VAL A 226 -8.88 -0.51 16.84
CA VAL A 226 -8.65 0.83 17.40
C VAL A 226 -8.17 1.81 16.33
N GLY A 227 -7.27 1.36 15.44
CA GLY A 227 -6.80 2.13 14.32
C GLY A 227 -7.70 2.02 13.09
N ASN A 228 -7.32 2.74 12.04
CA ASN A 228 -7.90 2.60 10.71
C ASN A 228 -6.82 2.15 9.73
N ASN A 229 -7.24 1.64 8.57
CA ASN A 229 -6.33 1.38 7.47
C ASN A 229 -6.30 2.60 6.55
N TYR A 230 -5.12 2.92 6.03
CA TYR A 230 -4.91 4.00 5.08
C TYR A 230 -4.05 3.53 3.91
N LEU A 231 -4.36 4.02 2.72
CA LEU A 231 -3.54 3.89 1.53
C LEU A 231 -3.08 5.29 1.10
N GLU A 232 -1.78 5.52 1.16
CA GLU A 232 -1.15 6.72 0.64
C GLU A 232 -0.48 6.40 -0.69
N PHE A 233 -0.68 7.24 -1.71
CA PHE A 233 0.07 7.13 -2.97
C PHE A 233 0.11 8.46 -3.74
N CYS A 234 1.13 8.63 -4.59
CA CYS A 234 1.22 9.71 -5.56
C CYS A 234 0.43 9.36 -6.83
N GLN A 235 -0.21 10.36 -7.44
CA GLN A 235 -0.81 10.18 -8.76
C GLN A 235 0.27 9.86 -9.78
N HIS A 236 -0.03 8.97 -10.71
CA HIS A 236 0.90 8.52 -11.73
C HIS A 236 0.48 9.05 -13.11
N PRO A 237 1.40 9.56 -13.95
CA PRO A 237 1.04 10.09 -15.26
C PRO A 237 0.55 9.04 -16.24
N LEU A 238 0.97 7.78 -16.09
CA LEU A 238 0.65 6.68 -17.00
C LEU A 238 -0.51 5.78 -16.53
N ALA A 239 -1.01 5.99 -15.30
CA ALA A 239 -2.01 5.09 -14.71
C ALA A 239 -3.12 5.87 -14.02
N HIS A 240 -4.35 5.37 -14.15
CA HIS A 240 -5.45 5.91 -13.38
C HIS A 240 -5.31 5.54 -11.89
N ASP A 241 -5.78 6.41 -11.01
CA ASP A 241 -5.77 6.15 -9.56
C ASP A 241 -6.45 4.82 -9.20
N VAL A 242 -7.52 4.46 -9.93
CA VAL A 242 -8.25 3.20 -9.73
C VAL A 242 -7.40 1.97 -10.04
N GLU A 243 -6.47 2.06 -10.99
CA GLU A 243 -5.56 0.98 -11.32
C GLU A 243 -4.53 0.76 -10.21
N ILE A 244 -4.01 1.84 -9.63
CA ILE A 244 -3.13 1.78 -8.45
C ILE A 244 -3.88 1.13 -7.27
N ILE A 245 -5.14 1.50 -7.05
CA ILE A 245 -5.98 0.91 -6.00
C ILE A 245 -6.20 -0.60 -6.24
N VAL A 246 -6.53 -1.02 -7.46
CA VAL A 246 -6.75 -2.45 -7.76
C VAL A 246 -5.47 -3.27 -7.64
N SER A 247 -4.35 -2.76 -8.16
CA SER A 247 -3.05 -3.43 -8.02
C SER A 247 -2.65 -3.57 -6.55
N PHE A 248 -2.90 -2.54 -5.73
CA PHE A 248 -2.75 -2.62 -4.28
C PHE A 248 -3.65 -3.71 -3.65
N LEU A 249 -4.94 -3.77 -3.99
CA LEU A 249 -5.85 -4.80 -3.46
C LEU A 249 -5.34 -6.22 -3.78
N MET A 250 -4.93 -6.45 -5.03
CA MET A 250 -4.40 -7.75 -5.44
C MET A 250 -3.08 -8.07 -4.73
N MET A 251 -2.19 -7.09 -4.58
CA MET A 251 -0.95 -7.25 -3.83
C MET A 251 -1.18 -7.57 -2.37
N GLU A 252 -2.15 -6.95 -1.71
CA GLU A 252 -2.48 -7.22 -0.31
C GLU A 252 -3.04 -8.64 -0.14
N ILE A 253 -3.89 -9.11 -1.07
CA ILE A 253 -4.38 -10.51 -1.08
C ILE A 253 -3.20 -11.49 -1.23
N LEU A 254 -2.30 -11.25 -2.19
CA LEU A 254 -1.11 -12.06 -2.42
C LEU A 254 -0.18 -12.07 -1.20
N ARG A 255 0.06 -10.90 -0.60
CA ARG A 255 0.89 -10.72 0.61
C ARG A 255 0.35 -11.55 1.77
N ARG A 256 -0.96 -11.49 2.03
CA ARG A 256 -1.59 -12.27 3.10
C ARG A 256 -1.45 -13.78 2.87
N GLY A 257 -1.69 -14.23 1.65
CA GLY A 257 -1.50 -15.63 1.28
C GLY A 257 -0.04 -16.08 1.46
N ARG A 258 0.92 -15.25 1.03
CA ARG A 258 2.35 -15.58 1.06
C ARG A 258 2.95 -15.60 2.47
N PHE A 259 2.49 -14.74 3.36
CA PHE A 259 3.04 -14.60 4.71
C PHE A 259 2.15 -15.22 5.80
N VAL A 260 1.11 -15.97 5.42
CA VAL A 260 0.17 -16.64 6.33
C VAL A 260 -0.44 -15.65 7.34
N LEU A 261 -0.71 -14.44 6.85
CA LEU A 261 -1.50 -13.46 7.61
C LEU A 261 -2.96 -13.90 7.57
N THR A 262 -3.80 -13.35 8.44
CA THR A 262 -5.24 -13.63 8.42
C THR A 262 -5.77 -13.44 7.00
N PRO A 263 -6.15 -14.52 6.30
CA PRO A 263 -6.56 -14.43 4.91
C PRO A 263 -7.85 -13.61 4.83
N TYR A 264 -8.11 -13.02 3.66
CA TYR A 264 -9.46 -12.54 3.38
C TYR A 264 -10.37 -13.76 3.29
N THR A 265 -10.99 -14.11 4.41
CA THR A 265 -12.11 -15.05 4.40
C THR A 265 -13.29 -14.26 3.87
N PHE A 266 -13.55 -14.44 2.58
CA PHE A 266 -14.75 -13.92 1.93
C PHE A 266 -16.05 -14.48 2.53
N GLU A 267 -15.96 -15.60 3.25
CA GLU A 267 -17.04 -16.11 4.09
C GLU A 267 -16.92 -15.53 5.50
N LYS A 268 -18.05 -15.22 6.15
CA LYS A 268 -18.09 -15.10 7.61
C LYS A 268 -17.35 -16.31 8.17
N PRO A 269 -16.31 -16.12 9.00
CA PRO A 269 -15.53 -17.24 9.50
C PRO A 269 -16.50 -18.19 10.19
N LYS A 270 -16.78 -19.33 9.55
CA LYS A 270 -17.50 -20.42 10.19
C LYS A 270 -16.71 -20.73 11.47
N MET A 271 -17.38 -21.00 12.60
CA MET A 271 -16.71 -21.11 13.91
C MET A 271 -15.49 -22.08 13.92
N TRP A 272 -15.38 -23.00 12.96
CA TRP A 272 -14.21 -23.85 12.77
C TRP A 272 -12.94 -23.10 12.31
N GLN A 273 -13.05 -22.04 11.50
CA GLN A 273 -11.89 -21.24 11.06
C GLN A 273 -11.29 -20.43 12.21
N LEU A 274 -12.14 -19.98 13.14
CA LEU A 274 -11.70 -19.36 14.39
C LEU A 274 -10.89 -20.37 15.24
N LYS A 275 -11.30 -21.64 15.22
CA LYS A 275 -10.59 -22.73 15.91
C LYS A 275 -9.23 -23.00 15.27
N GLU A 276 -9.12 -23.02 13.94
CA GLU A 276 -7.83 -23.19 13.26
C GLU A 276 -6.88 -22.02 13.49
N ALA A 277 -7.38 -20.78 13.42
CA ALA A 277 -6.59 -19.60 13.74
C ALA A 277 -6.08 -19.65 15.19
N ARG A 278 -6.95 -20.04 16.13
CA ARG A 278 -6.56 -20.27 17.54
C ARG A 278 -5.50 -21.35 17.67
N ASP A 279 -5.65 -22.46 16.96
CA ASP A 279 -4.71 -23.58 17.00
C ASP A 279 -3.35 -23.22 16.39
N LEU A 280 -3.31 -22.38 15.35
CA LEU A 280 -2.08 -21.81 14.80
C LEU A 280 -1.35 -20.92 15.82
N VAL A 281 -2.09 -20.05 16.52
CA VAL A 281 -1.53 -19.20 17.58
C VAL A 281 -0.99 -20.06 18.73
N LEU A 282 -1.76 -21.05 19.20
CA LEU A 282 -1.34 -21.95 20.28
C LEU A 282 -0.12 -22.80 19.88
N ARG A 283 -0.05 -23.26 18.63
CA ARG A 283 1.15 -23.94 18.10
C ARG A 283 2.37 -23.04 18.06
N ARG A 284 2.20 -21.75 17.75
CA ARG A 284 3.30 -20.78 17.78
C ARG A 284 3.77 -20.55 19.22
N ILE A 285 2.87 -20.38 20.18
CA ILE A 285 3.23 -20.18 21.60
C ILE A 285 4.02 -21.39 22.15
N ARG A 286 3.60 -22.62 21.85
CA ARG A 286 4.32 -23.84 22.31
C ARG A 286 5.76 -23.96 21.82
N ARG A 287 6.13 -23.33 20.69
CA ARG A 287 7.50 -23.40 20.16
C ARG A 287 8.48 -22.45 20.86
N TYR A 288 8.00 -21.49 21.64
CA TYR A 288 8.85 -20.49 22.31
C TYR A 288 9.01 -20.72 23.82
N THR A 289 8.52 -21.84 24.35
CA THR A 289 8.55 -22.18 25.79
C THR A 289 9.49 -23.35 26.12
N VAL A 290 10.60 -23.52 25.38
CA VAL A 290 11.66 -24.50 25.70
C VAL A 290 12.96 -23.77 25.93
#